data_AF-A0A6G3U1T5-F1
#
_entry.id   AF-A0A6G3U1T5-F1
#
_cell.length_a   1.000
_cell.length_b   1.000
_cell.length_c   1.000
_cell.angle_alpha   90.00
_cell.angle_beta   90.00
_cell.angle_gamma   90.00
#
_symmetry.space_group_name_H-M   'P 1'
#
loop_
_entity.id
_entity.type
_entity.pdbx_description
1 polymer ?
#
loop_
_entity_poly.entity_id
_entity_poly.type
_entity_poly.pdbx_seq_one_letter_code
_entity_poly.pdbx_strand_id
1 'polypeptide(L)'
;MIDTPSLVDQYCHGVLRTELGLGTFEAQLSRTEGPPAPGTTLFDTQTGFAVRRWCPPLLGLEPHCPPARYLARRRELGVAEAGRRLLRGSGITTYLVDTGLPG
;
A
#
# COMPACT_ATOMS: atom_id res chain seq x y z
N MET A 1 -2.04 12.92 24.51
CA MET A 1 -2.14 12.56 23.08
C MET A 1 -1.75 13.78 22.30
N ILE A 2 -0.83 13.65 21.33
CA ILE A 2 -0.56 14.72 20.38
C ILE A 2 -1.75 14.75 19.43
N ASP A 3 -2.41 15.91 19.33
CA ASP A 3 -3.44 16.11 18.31
C ASP A 3 -2.77 16.06 16.93
N THR A 4 -3.26 15.19 16.05
CA THR A 4 -2.63 14.98 14.75
C THR A 4 -3.30 15.92 13.76
N PRO A 5 -2.63 16.97 13.27
CA PRO A 5 -3.23 17.90 12.34
C PRO A 5 -3.57 17.19 11.03
N SER A 6 -4.60 17.69 10.32
CA SER A 6 -4.92 17.24 8.97
C SER A 6 -3.70 17.35 8.06
N LEU A 7 -3.38 16.27 7.35
CA LEU A 7 -2.21 16.22 6.47
C LEU A 7 -2.57 16.57 5.02
N VAL A 8 -1.66 17.29 4.36
CA VAL A 8 -1.68 17.49 2.91
C VAL A 8 -0.51 16.73 2.32
N ASP A 9 -0.78 15.78 1.42
CA ASP A 9 0.25 15.10 0.64
C ASP A 9 0.57 15.95 -0.59
N GLN A 10 1.66 16.70 -0.49
CA GLN A 10 2.08 17.66 -1.50
C GLN A 10 2.68 17.03 -2.77
N TYR A 11 3.00 15.72 -2.75
CA TYR A 11 3.55 15.04 -3.91
C TYR A 11 3.27 13.54 -3.87
N CYS A 12 2.27 13.12 -4.63
CA CYS A 12 1.87 11.73 -4.76
C CYS A 12 1.50 11.39 -6.21
N HIS A 13 1.30 10.11 -6.49
CA HIS A 13 0.80 9.62 -7.78
C HIS A 13 -0.59 9.02 -7.65
N GLY A 14 -1.22 8.76 -8.79
CA GLY A 14 -2.49 8.05 -8.85
C GLY A 14 -2.43 6.66 -8.21
N VAL A 15 -3.58 6.18 -7.73
CA VAL A 15 -3.72 4.82 -7.21
C VAL A 15 -4.13 3.87 -8.34
N LEU A 16 -3.47 2.71 -8.39
CA LEU A 16 -3.77 1.65 -9.35
C LEU A 16 -5.25 1.25 -9.30
N ARG A 17 -5.93 1.34 -10.45
CA ARG A 17 -7.35 0.99 -10.60
C ARG A 17 -7.60 -0.49 -10.93
N THR A 18 -6.54 -1.28 -11.05
CA THR A 18 -6.58 -2.71 -11.34
C THR A 18 -6.04 -3.52 -10.17
N GLU A 19 -6.41 -4.80 -10.14
CA GLU A 19 -5.86 -5.74 -9.16
C GLU A 19 -4.45 -6.17 -9.54
N LEU A 20 -3.59 -6.32 -8.52
CA LEU A 20 -2.24 -6.81 -8.69
C LEU A 20 -2.12 -8.27 -8.23
N GLY A 21 -1.32 -9.03 -8.96
CA GLY A 21 -0.79 -10.33 -8.53
C GLY A 21 0.24 -10.16 -7.40
N LEU A 22 0.67 -11.27 -6.81
CA LEU A 22 1.68 -11.22 -5.74
C LEU A 22 2.99 -10.57 -6.23
N GLY A 23 3.53 -11.04 -7.35
CA GLY A 23 4.77 -10.49 -7.91
C GLY A 23 4.65 -9.06 -8.44
N THR A 24 3.53 -8.70 -9.09
CA THR A 24 3.35 -7.32 -9.58
C THR A 24 3.10 -6.33 -8.45
N PHE A 25 2.51 -6.77 -7.33
CA PHE A 25 2.44 -5.97 -6.11
C PHE A 25 3.79 -5.84 -5.43
N GLU A 26 4.52 -6.95 -5.32
CA GLU A 26 5.86 -6.97 -4.72
C GLU A 26 6.80 -5.98 -5.42
N ALA A 27 6.75 -5.92 -6.76
CA ALA A 27 7.52 -4.96 -7.55
C ALA A 27 7.23 -3.49 -7.19
N GLN A 28 6.03 -3.16 -6.69
CA GLN A 28 5.67 -1.80 -6.25
C GLN A 28 6.31 -1.40 -4.91
N LEU A 29 6.89 -2.36 -4.16
CA LEU A 29 7.49 -2.09 -2.85
C LEU A 29 8.93 -1.55 -2.93
N SER A 30 9.57 -1.70 -4.09
CA SER A 30 10.92 -1.19 -4.35
C SER A 30 10.88 0.05 -5.22
N ARG A 31 11.78 1.01 -4.93
CA ARG A 31 12.08 2.14 -5.82
C ARG A 31 13.38 1.94 -6.61
N THR A 32 14.10 0.85 -6.35
CA THR A 32 15.37 0.53 -6.99
C THR A 32 15.20 -0.62 -7.96
N GLU A 33 15.90 -0.53 -9.09
CA GLU A 33 16.10 -1.61 -10.05
C GLU A 33 16.86 -2.76 -9.37
N GLY A 34 16.34 -3.98 -9.45
CA GLY A 34 17.03 -5.19 -9.01
C GLY A 34 16.16 -6.14 -8.16
N PRO A 35 16.51 -7.44 -8.13
CA PRO A 35 15.80 -8.43 -7.34
C PRO A 35 16.03 -8.21 -5.83
N PRO A 36 15.16 -8.77 -4.96
CA PRO A 36 15.43 -8.81 -3.53
C PRO A 36 16.73 -9.59 -3.24
N ALA A 37 17.31 -9.37 -2.06
CA ALA A 37 18.50 -10.11 -1.63
C ALA A 37 18.19 -11.64 -1.59
N PRO A 38 19.20 -12.50 -1.85
CA PRO A 38 18.98 -13.95 -1.86
C PRO A 38 18.27 -14.44 -0.58
N GLY A 39 17.19 -15.21 -0.76
CA GLY A 39 16.38 -15.75 0.34
C GLY A 39 15.35 -14.77 0.93
N THR A 40 15.19 -13.58 0.35
CA THR A 40 14.20 -12.57 0.80
C THR A 40 13.25 -12.18 -0.32
N THR A 41 12.23 -11.39 0.04
CA THR A 41 11.24 -10.79 -0.86
C THR A 41 11.25 -9.27 -0.71
N LEU A 42 10.66 -8.51 -1.65
CA LEU A 42 10.52 -7.06 -1.46
C LEU A 42 9.53 -6.71 -0.34
N PHE A 43 8.77 -7.69 0.19
CA PHE A 43 8.02 -7.53 1.43
C PHE A 43 8.90 -7.42 2.68
N ASP A 44 10.19 -7.77 2.57
CA ASP A 44 11.19 -7.66 3.64
C ASP A 44 11.96 -6.32 3.58
N THR A 45 11.57 -5.42 2.67
CA THR A 45 12.04 -4.02 2.67
C THR A 45 11.33 -3.20 3.76
N GLN A 46 11.84 -2.01 4.07
CA GLN A 46 11.16 -1.08 5.00
C GLN A 46 9.72 -0.75 4.53
N THR A 47 9.53 -0.52 3.23
CA THR A 47 8.19 -0.33 2.64
C THR A 47 7.32 -1.55 2.83
N GLY A 48 7.85 -2.75 2.56
CA GLY A 48 7.16 -4.02 2.77
C GLY A 48 6.72 -4.24 4.21
N PHE A 49 7.61 -3.98 5.18
CA PHE A 49 7.28 -4.04 6.60
C PHE A 49 6.20 -3.02 6.99
N ALA A 50 6.29 -1.79 6.48
CA ALA A 50 5.29 -0.76 6.75
C ALA A 50 3.91 -1.14 6.20
N VAL A 51 3.84 -1.62 4.96
CA VAL A 51 2.59 -2.13 4.36
C VAL A 51 2.03 -3.26 5.20
N ARG A 52 2.85 -4.26 5.55
CA ARG A 52 2.41 -5.43 6.32
C ARG A 52 1.96 -5.07 7.73
N ARG A 53 2.50 -4.01 8.34
CA ARG A 53 2.10 -3.54 9.67
C ARG A 53 0.81 -2.74 9.65
N TRP A 54 0.71 -1.75 8.76
CA TRP A 54 -0.31 -0.70 8.84
C TRP A 54 -1.54 -0.95 7.96
N CYS A 55 -1.38 -1.59 6.81
CA CYS A 55 -2.49 -1.75 5.85
C CYS A 55 -3.46 -2.90 6.20
N PRO A 56 -3.02 -4.11 6.62
CA PRO A 56 -3.93 -5.21 6.91
C PRO A 56 -5.01 -4.91 7.97
N PRO A 57 -4.71 -4.22 9.09
CA PRO A 57 -5.72 -3.88 10.10
C PRO A 57 -6.87 -3.05 9.53
N LEU A 58 -6.61 -2.15 8.59
CA LEU A 58 -7.63 -1.32 7.93
C LEU A 58 -8.58 -2.15 7.04
N LEU A 59 -8.22 -3.40 6.73
CA LEU A 59 -9.00 -4.34 5.93
C LEU A 59 -9.59 -5.50 6.77
N GLY A 60 -9.42 -5.45 8.09
CA GLY A 60 -9.91 -6.47 9.04
C GLY A 60 -8.98 -7.68 9.15
N LEU A 61 -7.69 -7.51 8.92
CA LEU A 61 -6.68 -8.57 9.07
C LEU A 61 -5.68 -8.23 10.18
N GLU A 62 -5.04 -9.26 10.72
CA GLU A 62 -3.94 -9.08 11.67
C GLU A 62 -2.73 -8.36 11.06
N PRO A 63 -2.03 -7.50 11.81
CA PRO A 63 -0.73 -6.99 11.43
C PRO A 63 0.21 -8.13 11.03
N HIS A 64 1.03 -7.89 10.02
CA HIS A 64 2.02 -8.84 9.49
C HIS A 64 1.47 -10.14 8.91
N CYS A 65 0.14 -10.24 8.68
CA CYS A 65 -0.43 -11.38 7.98
C CYS A 65 0.31 -11.67 6.65
N PRO A 66 0.32 -12.94 6.19
CA PRO A 66 1.05 -13.30 4.98
C PRO A 66 0.64 -12.46 3.76
N PRO A 67 1.58 -12.02 2.90
CA PRO A 67 1.26 -11.21 1.72
C PRO A 67 0.14 -11.75 0.84
N ALA A 68 0.11 -13.07 0.63
CA ALA A 68 -0.95 -13.72 -0.14
C ALA A 68 -2.35 -13.52 0.49
N ARG A 69 -2.46 -13.58 1.82
CA ARG A 69 -3.72 -13.35 2.54
C ARG A 69 -4.15 -11.89 2.46
N TYR A 70 -3.21 -10.96 2.58
CA TYR A 70 -3.47 -9.53 2.42
C TYR A 70 -4.01 -9.22 1.01
N LEU A 71 -3.38 -9.76 -0.03
CA LEU A 71 -3.83 -9.54 -1.41
C LEU A 71 -5.17 -10.23 -1.71
N ALA A 72 -5.39 -11.44 -1.20
CA ALA A 72 -6.69 -12.11 -1.32
C ALA A 72 -7.82 -11.25 -0.73
N ARG A 73 -7.60 -10.68 0.47
CA ARG A 73 -8.59 -9.80 1.10
C ARG A 73 -8.85 -8.52 0.30
N ARG A 74 -7.83 -7.94 -0.33
CA ARG A 74 -8.00 -6.79 -1.23
C ARG A 74 -8.87 -7.14 -2.44
N ARG A 75 -8.72 -8.34 -3.01
CA ARG A 75 -9.55 -8.83 -4.12
C ARG A 75 -11.00 -9.07 -3.68
N GLU A 76 -11.21 -9.68 -2.51
CA GLU A 76 -12.55 -9.88 -1.95
C GLU A 76 -13.32 -8.55 -1.76
N LEU A 77 -12.63 -7.50 -1.32
CA LEU A 77 -13.22 -6.16 -1.15
C LEU A 77 -13.39 -5.43 -2.49
N GLY A 78 -12.56 -5.74 -3.49
CA GLY A 78 -12.43 -5.01 -4.73
C GLY A 78 -11.55 -3.75 -4.60
N VAL A 79 -10.93 -3.35 -5.71
CA VAL A 79 -9.92 -2.26 -5.79
C VAL A 79 -10.43 -0.96 -5.20
N ALA A 80 -11.66 -0.54 -5.57
CA ALA A 80 -12.22 0.73 -5.15
C ALA A 80 -12.45 0.80 -3.62
N GLU A 81 -12.93 -0.29 -3.03
CA GLU A 81 -13.21 -0.33 -1.58
C GLU A 81 -11.93 -0.45 -0.76
N ALA A 82 -10.99 -1.31 -1.18
CA ALA A 82 -9.69 -1.40 -0.55
C ALA A 82 -8.96 -0.04 -0.60
N GLY A 83 -8.97 0.63 -1.76
CA GLY A 83 -8.39 1.98 -1.92
C GLY A 83 -9.04 3.00 -0.99
N ARG A 84 -10.37 3.05 -0.91
CA ARG A 84 -11.09 3.96 0.00
C ARG A 84 -10.69 3.77 1.47
N ARG A 85 -10.64 2.52 1.96
CA ARG A 85 -10.29 2.24 3.36
C ARG A 85 -8.86 2.66 3.69
N LEU A 86 -7.92 2.35 2.80
CA LEU A 86 -6.51 2.69 2.98
C LEU A 86 -6.26 4.21 2.93
N LEU A 87 -6.86 4.90 1.94
CA LEU A 87 -6.73 6.34 1.80
C LEU A 87 -7.40 7.11 2.95
N ARG A 88 -8.52 6.61 3.51
CA ARG A 88 -9.14 7.22 4.70
C ARG A 88 -8.31 6.99 5.95
N GLY A 89 -7.64 5.84 6.06
CA GLY A 89 -6.79 5.51 7.20
C GLY A 89 -5.46 6.26 7.26
N SER A 90 -5.09 7.02 6.23
CA SER A 90 -3.81 7.74 6.18
C SER A 90 -3.81 9.05 6.98
N GLY A 91 -4.98 9.61 7.31
CA GLY A 91 -5.10 10.94 7.93
C GLY A 91 -4.83 12.11 6.97
N ILE A 92 -4.66 11.83 5.67
CA ILE A 92 -4.44 12.84 4.63
C ILE A 92 -5.79 13.33 4.11
N THR A 93 -6.02 14.64 4.15
CA THR A 93 -7.25 15.29 3.70
C THR A 93 -7.16 15.85 2.29
N THR A 94 -5.95 16.04 1.77
CA THR A 94 -5.72 16.61 0.43
C THR A 94 -4.50 15.97 -0.21
N TYR A 95 -4.65 15.55 -1.47
CA TYR A 95 -3.60 14.95 -2.28
C TYR A 95 -3.34 15.84 -3.49
N LEU A 96 -2.09 16.29 -3.65
CA LEU A 96 -1.63 16.95 -4.86
C LEU A 96 -1.03 15.87 -5.76
N VAL A 97 -1.85 15.40 -6.70
CA VAL A 97 -1.54 14.24 -7.54
C VAL A 97 -0.76 14.70 -8.77
N ASP A 98 0.46 14.18 -8.92
CA ASP A 98 1.20 14.23 -10.17
C ASP A 98 0.57 13.25 -11.17
N THR A 99 0.02 13.80 -12.27
CA THR A 99 -0.67 13.05 -13.31
C THR A 99 0.26 12.58 -14.45
N GLY A 100 1.58 12.71 -14.29
CA GLY A 100 2.57 12.28 -15.28
C GLY A 100 2.84 10.77 -15.32
N LEU A 101 2.49 10.04 -14.26
CA LEU A 101 2.59 8.58 -14.19
C LEU A 101 1.19 7.93 -14.21
N PRO A 102 1.06 6.72 -14.78
CA PRO A 102 -0.21 6.01 -14.76
C PRO A 102 -0.65 5.66 -13.33
N GLY A 103 -1.94 5.83 -13.09
CA GLY A 103 -2.69 5.20 -12.00
C GLY A 103 -3.77 4.28 -12.57
#